data_AF-R8CSA8-F1
#
_entry.id   AF-R8CSA8-F1
#
_cell.length_a   1.000
_cell.length_b   1.000
_cell.length_c   1.000
_cell.angle_alpha   90.00
_cell.angle_beta   90.00
_cell.angle_gamma   90.00
#
_symmetry.space_group_name_H-M   'P 1'
#
loop_
_entity.id
_entity.type
_entity.pdbx_description
1 polymer ?
#
loop_
_entity_poly.entity_id
_entity_poly.type
_entity_poly.pdbx_seq_one_letter_code
_entity_poly.pdbx_strand_id
1 'polypeptide(L)'
;MSIKKKSRFMFGSVLSLGILASTFALTEPAKADTKANTRDDHVEFTFRLWNAYDYTNARPKENDTSMYMRVKSSEKGGGSFNVWTEADKNKNAENRKWVNVSGDSGKHEGEVQPGKTYLFKNYAYENYGKNVPVRFGGYSRENNAYPTAWSPDSVRPNGPYIEY
;
A
#
# COMPACT_ATOMS: atom_id res chain seq x y z
N MET A 1 -36.87 -82.30 25.08
CA MET A 1 -35.76 -83.23 25.40
C MET A 1 -34.50 -82.70 24.73
N SER A 2 -33.42 -82.59 25.50
CA SER A 2 -31.99 -82.26 25.22
C SER A 2 -31.60 -82.00 23.74
N ILE A 3 -30.78 -80.99 23.41
CA ILE A 3 -29.31 -81.08 23.53
C ILE A 3 -28.65 -79.68 23.64
N LYS A 4 -27.74 -79.59 24.61
CA LYS A 4 -26.77 -78.51 24.87
C LYS A 4 -25.78 -78.32 23.71
N LYS A 5 -25.22 -77.11 23.56
CA LYS A 5 -23.75 -76.92 23.54
C LYS A 5 -23.34 -75.48 23.87
N LYS A 6 -22.38 -75.40 24.79
CA LYS A 6 -21.64 -74.24 25.26
C LYS A 6 -20.70 -73.75 24.15
N SER A 7 -20.39 -72.45 24.09
CA SER A 7 -19.01 -71.95 24.18
C SER A 7 -18.96 -70.43 24.01
N ARG A 8 -18.17 -69.81 24.89
CA ARG A 8 -17.79 -68.40 24.92
C ARG A 8 -16.85 -68.10 23.75
N PHE A 9 -16.90 -66.91 23.16
CA PHE A 9 -15.70 -66.19 22.72
C PHE A 9 -16.00 -64.69 22.53
N MET A 10 -15.13 -63.85 23.08
CA MET A 10 -15.09 -62.39 22.98
C MET A 10 -14.47 -61.94 21.63
N PHE A 11 -14.39 -60.61 21.47
CA PHE A 11 -13.70 -59.83 20.44
C PHE A 11 -14.56 -59.56 19.21
N GLY A 12 -14.75 -58.33 18.72
CA GLY A 12 -14.19 -57.03 19.07
C GLY A 12 -14.73 -55.99 18.08
N SER A 13 -14.67 -54.73 18.49
CA SER A 13 -14.61 -53.49 17.70
C SER A 13 -14.97 -53.55 16.20
N VAL A 14 -15.96 -52.75 15.76
CA VAL A 14 -15.73 -51.58 14.89
C VAL A 14 -16.84 -50.56 15.14
N LEU A 15 -16.50 -49.46 15.82
CA LEU A 15 -17.25 -48.21 15.81
C LEU A 15 -17.12 -47.60 14.41
N SER A 16 -18.19 -47.55 13.61
CA SER A 16 -18.26 -46.71 12.41
C SER A 16 -18.85 -45.35 12.76
N LEU A 17 -18.07 -44.50 13.43
CA LEU A 17 -18.38 -43.06 13.49
C LEU A 17 -17.97 -42.42 12.16
N GLY A 18 -18.95 -42.20 11.28
CA GLY A 18 -18.79 -41.36 10.11
C GLY A 18 -18.47 -39.93 10.54
N ILE A 19 -17.24 -39.49 10.32
CA ILE A 19 -16.85 -38.09 10.45
C ILE A 19 -17.46 -37.37 9.25
N LEU A 20 -18.53 -36.60 9.48
CA LEU A 20 -18.96 -35.56 8.57
C LEU A 20 -17.82 -34.54 8.51
N ALA A 21 -17.04 -34.58 7.43
CA ALA A 21 -16.10 -33.53 7.09
C ALA A 21 -16.90 -32.25 6.80
N SER A 22 -17.08 -31.41 7.82
CA SER A 22 -17.46 -30.02 7.64
C SER A 22 -16.33 -29.34 6.88
N THR A 23 -16.46 -29.28 5.56
CA THR A 23 -15.69 -28.39 4.72
C THR A 23 -16.01 -26.97 5.19
N PHE A 24 -15.15 -26.43 6.03
CA PHE A 24 -15.00 -24.99 6.09
C PHE A 24 -14.55 -24.58 4.69
N ALA A 25 -15.52 -24.25 3.84
CA ALA A 25 -15.27 -23.43 2.69
C ALA A 25 -14.57 -22.19 3.24
N LEU A 26 -13.27 -22.11 3.00
CA LEU A 26 -12.54 -20.87 3.03
C LEU A 26 -13.31 -19.98 2.07
N THR A 27 -14.23 -19.18 2.59
CA THR A 27 -14.70 -17.99 1.90
C THR A 27 -13.44 -17.18 1.71
N GLU A 28 -12.81 -17.30 0.55
CA GLU A 28 -11.93 -16.26 0.05
C GLU A 28 -12.66 -14.96 0.34
N PRO A 29 -12.08 -14.02 1.11
CA PRO A 29 -12.73 -12.73 1.27
C PRO A 29 -12.92 -12.22 -0.16
N ALA A 30 -14.18 -12.09 -0.55
CA ALA A 30 -14.55 -11.49 -1.82
C ALA A 30 -13.66 -10.26 -1.94
N LYS A 31 -12.82 -10.23 -2.98
CA LYS A 31 -12.05 -9.04 -3.31
C LYS A 31 -13.09 -7.94 -3.46
N ALA A 32 -13.30 -7.17 -2.40
CA ALA A 32 -13.98 -5.91 -2.52
C ALA A 32 -13.19 -5.22 -3.63
N ASP A 33 -13.88 -4.86 -4.71
CA ASP A 33 -13.37 -3.92 -5.70
C ASP A 33 -13.13 -2.61 -4.94
N THR A 34 -12.04 -2.54 -4.20
CA THR A 34 -11.51 -1.32 -3.62
C THR A 34 -11.01 -0.54 -4.81
N LYS A 35 -11.93 0.18 -5.48
CA LYS A 35 -11.65 1.14 -6.55
C LYS A 35 -10.32 1.83 -6.24
N ALA A 36 -9.23 1.44 -6.89
CA ALA A 36 -7.92 1.99 -6.61
C ALA A 36 -7.72 3.22 -7.49
N ASN A 37 -7.19 4.31 -6.92
CA ASN A 37 -6.86 5.49 -7.69
C ASN A 37 -5.43 5.41 -8.24
N THR A 38 -5.25 4.56 -9.25
CA THR A 38 -3.95 4.20 -9.84
C THR A 38 -3.59 5.00 -11.08
N ARG A 39 -4.42 5.96 -11.48
CA ARG A 39 -4.14 6.81 -12.65
C ARG A 39 -2.92 7.68 -12.35
N ASP A 40 -1.91 7.67 -13.20
CA ASP A 40 -0.80 8.61 -13.09
C ASP A 40 -1.28 10.05 -13.27
N ASP A 41 -0.77 10.93 -12.41
CA ASP A 41 -0.75 12.37 -12.64
C ASP A 41 0.69 12.81 -12.88
N HIS A 42 0.87 13.86 -13.67
CA HIS A 42 2.19 14.35 -14.05
C HIS A 42 2.48 15.67 -13.36
N VAL A 43 3.59 15.69 -12.65
CA VAL A 43 4.07 16.83 -11.88
C VAL A 43 5.54 17.07 -12.21
N GLU A 44 6.01 18.29 -12.03
CA GLU A 44 7.42 18.63 -12.13
C GLU A 44 7.87 19.21 -10.80
N PHE A 45 8.59 18.40 -10.01
CA PHE A 45 9.20 18.90 -8.78
C PHE A 45 10.32 19.86 -9.14
N THR A 46 10.18 21.13 -8.79
CA THR A 46 11.14 22.18 -9.13
C THR A 46 11.77 22.74 -7.87
N PHE A 47 13.07 22.51 -7.71
CA PHE A 47 13.82 22.97 -6.55
C PHE A 47 14.76 24.11 -6.94
N ARG A 48 14.86 25.10 -6.05
CA ARG A 48 15.78 26.23 -6.18
C ARG A 48 16.44 26.51 -4.84
N LEU A 49 17.58 27.18 -4.84
CA LEU A 49 18.32 27.51 -3.61
C LEU A 49 17.44 28.17 -2.52
N TRP A 50 16.52 29.04 -2.93
CA TRP A 50 15.59 29.76 -2.05
C TRP A 50 14.18 29.17 -2.03
N ASN A 51 13.93 28.09 -2.76
CA ASN A 51 12.68 27.35 -2.77
C ASN A 51 12.97 25.86 -2.81
N ALA A 52 13.36 25.31 -1.66
CA ALA A 52 13.87 23.96 -1.53
C ALA A 52 12.78 22.90 -1.38
N TYR A 53 11.51 23.30 -1.34
CA TYR A 53 10.36 22.43 -1.09
C TYR A 53 9.36 22.55 -2.23
N ASP A 54 8.78 21.43 -2.64
CA ASP A 54 7.71 21.40 -3.62
C ASP A 54 6.78 20.21 -3.37
N TYR A 55 5.56 20.24 -3.88
CA TYR A 55 4.50 19.30 -3.53
C TYR A 55 3.68 18.90 -4.75
N THR A 56 3.20 17.67 -4.76
CA THR A 56 2.16 17.28 -5.72
C THR A 56 0.81 17.90 -5.35
N ASN A 57 -0.08 17.92 -6.33
CA ASN A 57 -1.50 18.07 -6.04
C ASN A 57 -1.98 16.97 -5.07
N ALA A 58 -3.05 17.26 -4.33
CA ALA A 58 -3.67 16.29 -3.45
C ALA A 58 -4.66 15.41 -4.22
N ARG A 59 -4.66 14.11 -3.98
CA ARG A 59 -5.61 13.16 -4.58
C ARG A 59 -6.17 12.21 -3.54
N PRO A 60 -7.42 11.74 -3.69
CA PRO A 60 -8.01 10.81 -2.73
C PRO A 60 -7.31 9.46 -2.78
N LYS A 61 -6.98 8.95 -1.60
CA LYS A 61 -6.51 7.58 -1.38
C LYS A 61 -7.68 6.65 -1.14
N GLU A 62 -7.74 5.55 -1.87
CA GLU A 62 -8.91 4.69 -1.87
C GLU A 62 -8.71 3.36 -1.12
N ASN A 63 -7.46 2.91 -0.96
CA ASN A 63 -7.11 1.68 -0.27
C ASN A 63 -5.74 1.77 0.45
N ASP A 64 -5.31 0.67 1.04
CA ASP A 64 -4.10 0.48 1.85
C ASP A 64 -2.82 0.21 1.02
N THR A 65 -2.89 0.30 -0.31
CA THR A 65 -1.70 0.08 -1.16
C THR A 65 -0.70 1.22 -1.03
N SER A 66 0.55 1.00 -1.44
CA SER A 66 1.56 2.06 -1.47
C SER A 66 1.18 3.19 -2.43
N MET A 67 1.70 4.41 -2.20
CA MET A 67 1.70 5.46 -3.21
C MET A 67 2.79 5.19 -4.25
N TYR A 68 2.55 5.55 -5.51
CA TYR A 68 3.49 5.31 -6.62
C TYR A 68 4.19 6.59 -7.04
N MET A 69 5.47 6.50 -7.36
CA MET A 69 6.22 7.55 -8.03
C MET A 69 7.17 6.98 -9.09
N ARG A 70 7.25 7.64 -10.24
CA ARG A 70 8.30 7.41 -11.23
C ARG A 70 8.94 8.73 -11.63
N VAL A 71 10.19 8.90 -11.26
CA VAL A 71 10.99 10.06 -11.65
C VAL A 71 11.52 9.79 -13.05
N LYS A 72 11.02 10.51 -14.05
CA LYS A 72 11.29 10.20 -15.47
C LYS A 72 12.71 10.62 -15.86
N SER A 73 13.10 11.82 -15.45
CA SER A 73 14.37 12.46 -15.82
C SER A 73 14.69 13.57 -14.82
N SER A 74 15.75 14.32 -15.09
CA SER A 74 15.95 15.65 -14.51
C SER A 74 16.45 16.62 -15.57
N GLU A 75 16.21 17.92 -15.37
CA GLU A 75 16.65 18.97 -16.29
C GLU A 75 18.19 18.97 -16.45
N LYS A 76 18.92 18.65 -15.38
CA LYS A 76 20.39 18.60 -15.36
C LYS A 76 21.01 17.24 -15.69
N GLY A 77 20.22 16.23 -16.04
CA GLY A 77 20.72 14.89 -16.39
C GLY A 77 21.23 14.03 -15.23
N GLY A 78 21.02 14.46 -13.99
CA GLY A 78 21.34 13.72 -12.76
C GLY A 78 20.72 14.34 -11.51
N GLY A 79 21.19 13.93 -10.34
CA GLY A 79 20.76 14.46 -9.03
C GLY A 79 19.71 13.58 -8.33
N SER A 80 19.27 14.06 -7.18
CA SER A 80 18.29 13.40 -6.34
C SER A 80 17.48 14.40 -5.51
N PHE A 81 16.37 13.94 -4.93
CA PHE A 81 15.64 14.71 -3.92
C PHE A 81 14.98 13.79 -2.89
N ASN A 82 14.74 14.31 -1.69
CA ASN A 82 14.06 13.58 -0.62
C ASN A 82 12.56 13.69 -0.78
N VAL A 83 11.84 12.61 -0.51
CA VAL A 83 10.38 12.52 -0.60
C VAL A 83 9.77 12.04 0.70
N TRP A 84 8.55 12.51 0.99
CA TRP A 84 7.68 11.96 2.03
C TRP A 84 6.21 12.02 1.60
N THR A 85 5.38 11.15 2.17
CA THR A 85 3.93 11.16 2.03
C THR A 85 3.25 12.01 3.11
N GLU A 86 2.26 12.80 2.69
CA GLU A 86 1.38 13.54 3.59
C GLU A 86 -0.08 13.17 3.35
N ALA A 87 -0.86 13.15 4.43
CA ALA A 87 -2.31 13.06 4.39
C ALA A 87 -2.95 14.30 5.03
N ASP A 88 -4.11 14.70 4.52
CA ASP A 88 -4.92 15.74 5.16
C ASP A 88 -5.77 15.11 6.28
N LYS A 89 -5.30 15.27 7.53
CA LYS A 89 -6.02 14.81 8.73
C LYS A 89 -7.42 15.42 8.85
N ASN A 90 -7.63 16.60 8.25
CA ASN A 90 -8.84 17.39 8.34
C ASN A 90 -9.67 17.33 7.05
N LYS A 91 -9.69 16.18 6.35
CA LYS A 91 -10.36 16.03 5.04
C LYS A 91 -11.82 16.55 4.93
N ASN A 92 -12.53 16.69 6.06
CA ASN A 92 -13.91 17.18 6.13
C ASN A 92 -14.06 18.59 6.74
N ALA A 93 -12.95 19.27 7.06
CA ALA A 93 -12.97 20.60 7.68
C ALA A 93 -12.41 21.65 6.72
N GLU A 94 -12.78 22.92 6.95
CA GLU A 94 -12.35 24.06 6.11
C GLU A 94 -10.84 24.28 6.16
N ASN A 95 -10.20 23.97 7.29
CA ASN A 95 -8.75 24.11 7.49
C ASN A 95 -8.04 22.78 7.28
N ARG A 96 -7.39 22.63 6.12
CA ARG A 96 -6.52 21.49 5.80
C ARG A 96 -5.38 21.37 6.80
N LYS A 97 -5.09 20.15 7.24
CA LYS A 97 -3.97 19.86 8.14
C LYS A 97 -3.17 18.68 7.61
N TRP A 98 -2.13 19.01 6.87
CA TRP A 98 -1.17 18.03 6.35
C TRP A 98 -0.32 17.46 7.48
N VAL A 99 -0.26 16.13 7.53
CA VAL A 99 0.56 15.39 8.47
C VAL A 99 1.34 14.33 7.71
N ASN A 100 2.60 14.13 8.11
CA ASN A 100 3.44 13.08 7.57
C ASN A 100 2.86 11.71 7.96
N VAL A 101 2.70 10.83 6.97
CA VAL A 101 2.14 9.47 7.11
C VAL A 101 3.07 8.39 6.56
N SER A 102 4.35 8.74 6.42
CA SER A 102 5.40 7.96 5.80
C SER A 102 5.83 6.76 6.64
N GLY A 103 5.67 5.55 6.09
CA GLY A 103 6.12 4.28 6.69
C GLY A 103 5.77 4.07 8.16
N ASP A 104 6.36 3.03 8.77
CA ASP A 104 6.03 2.58 10.14
C ASP A 104 6.50 3.56 11.24
N SER A 105 7.24 4.62 10.87
CA SER A 105 7.87 5.55 11.83
C SER A 105 7.53 7.04 11.63
N GLY A 106 6.76 7.41 10.61
CA GLY A 106 6.44 8.82 10.32
C GLY A 106 7.67 9.68 9.97
N LYS A 107 8.79 9.05 9.60
CA LYS A 107 10.03 9.71 9.15
C LYS A 107 10.10 9.67 7.63
N HIS A 108 10.81 10.66 7.06
CA HIS A 108 10.95 10.86 5.61
C HIS A 108 11.30 9.56 4.87
N GLU A 109 10.66 9.33 3.73
CA GLU A 109 10.57 8.00 3.11
C GLU A 109 11.82 7.59 2.36
N GLY A 110 12.49 8.52 1.69
CA GLY A 110 13.71 8.18 0.96
C GLY A 110 14.14 9.20 -0.05
N GLU A 111 15.32 8.96 -0.59
CA GLU A 111 15.90 9.72 -1.70
C GLU A 111 15.48 9.09 -3.03
N VAL A 112 14.85 9.89 -3.91
CA VAL A 112 14.50 9.46 -5.26
C VAL A 112 15.44 10.04 -6.31
N GLN A 113 15.60 9.31 -7.40
CA GLN A 113 16.57 9.60 -8.46
C GLN A 113 15.92 9.42 -9.85
N PRO A 114 16.36 10.19 -10.87
CA PRO A 114 15.91 10.03 -12.25
C PRO A 114 16.02 8.60 -12.79
N GLY A 115 15.03 8.21 -13.61
CA GLY A 115 14.98 6.91 -14.27
C GLY A 115 14.47 5.76 -13.39
N LYS A 116 14.08 6.03 -12.15
CA LYS A 116 13.65 5.00 -11.18
C LYS A 116 12.17 5.09 -10.83
N THR A 117 11.66 3.96 -10.38
CA THR A 117 10.27 3.77 -9.93
C THR A 117 10.26 3.39 -8.47
N TYR A 118 9.32 3.94 -7.73
CA TYR A 118 9.23 3.86 -6.27
C TYR A 118 7.81 3.54 -5.83
N LEU A 119 7.70 2.75 -4.77
CA LEU A 119 6.49 2.51 -4.01
C LEU A 119 6.72 2.97 -2.58
N PHE A 120 5.82 3.81 -2.08
CA PHE A 120 5.91 4.44 -0.77
C PHE A 120 4.79 3.91 0.14
N LYS A 121 5.15 3.01 1.05
CA LYS A 121 4.24 2.50 2.07
C LYS A 121 3.91 3.64 3.05
N ASN A 122 2.63 3.80 3.33
CA ASN A 122 2.12 4.88 4.18
C ASN A 122 0.88 4.41 4.93
N TYR A 123 0.48 5.18 5.94
CA TYR A 123 -0.63 4.85 6.83
C TYR A 123 -1.85 5.77 6.67
N ALA A 124 -1.97 6.45 5.52
CA ALA A 124 -3.04 7.43 5.35
C ALA A 124 -4.44 6.77 5.40
N TYR A 125 -4.60 5.63 4.73
CA TYR A 125 -5.88 4.93 4.66
C TYR A 125 -6.27 4.33 6.00
N GLU A 126 -5.32 3.73 6.72
CA GLU A 126 -5.50 3.11 8.02
C GLU A 126 -5.84 4.16 9.09
N ASN A 127 -5.16 5.31 9.05
CA ASN A 127 -5.32 6.35 10.06
C ASN A 127 -6.54 7.25 9.83
N TYR A 128 -6.89 7.52 8.56
CA TYR A 128 -7.88 8.53 8.20
C TYR A 128 -9.01 8.01 7.31
N GLY A 129 -8.97 6.73 6.95
CA GLY A 129 -9.98 6.06 6.13
C GLY A 129 -9.96 6.47 4.66
N LYS A 130 -10.84 5.82 3.89
CA LYS A 130 -11.06 6.06 2.47
C LYS A 130 -11.30 7.54 2.13
N ASN A 131 -10.90 7.96 0.92
CA ASN A 131 -11.01 9.31 0.38
C ASN A 131 -10.21 10.37 1.15
N VAL A 132 -9.25 9.96 1.99
CA VAL A 132 -8.31 10.94 2.57
C VAL A 132 -7.45 11.54 1.45
N PRO A 133 -7.36 12.86 1.32
CA PRO A 133 -6.44 13.49 0.38
C PRO A 133 -4.99 13.19 0.79
N VAL A 134 -4.21 12.67 -0.15
CA VAL A 134 -2.78 12.44 0.01
C VAL A 134 -1.98 13.17 -1.06
N ARG A 135 -0.72 13.47 -0.75
CA ARG A 135 0.25 14.08 -1.67
C ARG A 135 1.67 13.67 -1.29
N PHE A 136 2.60 13.85 -2.22
CA PHE A 136 4.02 13.84 -1.89
C PHE A 136 4.50 15.25 -1.59
N GLY A 137 5.35 15.37 -0.58
CA GLY A 137 6.27 16.49 -0.44
C GLY A 137 7.67 16.09 -0.91
N GLY A 138 8.37 17.04 -1.51
CA GLY A 138 9.73 16.88 -2.01
C GLY A 138 10.66 17.95 -1.43
N TYR A 139 11.92 17.59 -1.22
CA TYR A 139 12.96 18.52 -0.76
C TYR A 139 14.29 18.30 -1.46
N SER A 140 14.86 19.38 -2.00
CA SER A 140 16.25 19.44 -2.45
C SER A 140 16.79 20.87 -2.38
N ARG A 141 18.09 21.02 -2.08
CA ARG A 141 18.79 22.32 -2.17
C ARG A 141 19.45 22.55 -3.53
N GLU A 142 19.34 21.57 -4.42
CA GLU A 142 19.83 21.69 -5.79
C GLU A 142 18.90 22.58 -6.61
N ASN A 143 19.45 23.36 -7.53
CA ASN A 143 18.66 24.02 -8.55
C ASN A 143 18.42 23.03 -9.70
N ASN A 144 17.30 22.32 -9.71
CA ASN A 144 16.99 21.26 -10.68
C ASN A 144 15.47 21.03 -10.74
N ALA A 145 15.00 20.45 -11.85
CA ALA A 145 13.62 20.05 -12.03
C ALA A 145 13.52 18.55 -12.34
N TYR A 146 12.51 17.89 -11.78
CA TYR A 146 12.32 16.44 -11.86
C TYR A 146 10.91 16.09 -12.35
N PRO A 147 10.72 15.92 -13.68
CA PRO A 147 9.46 15.43 -14.24
C PRO A 147 9.10 14.05 -13.67
N THR A 148 7.92 13.97 -13.07
CA THR A 148 7.51 12.83 -12.24
C THR A 148 6.09 12.41 -12.57
N ALA A 149 5.86 11.10 -12.65
CA ALA A 149 4.53 10.51 -12.63
C ALA A 149 4.22 9.96 -11.25
N TRP A 150 3.00 10.13 -10.76
CA TRP A 150 2.62 9.64 -9.43
C TRP A 150 1.14 9.27 -9.33
N SER A 151 0.80 8.37 -8.40
CA SER A 151 -0.58 8.04 -8.05
C SER A 151 -0.75 7.76 -6.55
N PRO A 152 -1.94 8.06 -5.96
CA PRO A 152 -2.20 7.86 -4.53
C PRO A 152 -2.37 6.38 -4.12
N ASP A 153 -2.74 5.52 -5.07
CA ASP A 153 -2.78 4.07 -4.90
C ASP A 153 -1.94 3.42 -6.00
N SER A 154 -1.44 2.21 -5.76
CA SER A 154 -0.55 1.52 -6.69
C SER A 154 -0.96 0.08 -6.93
N VAL A 155 -0.60 -0.41 -8.12
CA VAL A 155 -0.45 -1.84 -8.38
C VAL A 155 1.03 -2.09 -8.54
N ARG A 156 1.54 -3.21 -8.01
CA ARG A 156 2.96 -3.56 -8.12
C ARG A 156 3.40 -3.51 -9.59
N PRO A 157 4.39 -2.66 -9.96
CA PRO A 157 4.84 -2.56 -11.34
C PRO A 157 5.50 -3.85 -11.82
N ASN A 158 5.35 -4.18 -13.10
CA ASN A 158 5.96 -5.36 -13.73
C ASN A 158 7.47 -5.22 -14.02
N GLY A 159 8.19 -4.35 -13.30
CA GLY A 159 9.60 -4.02 -13.55
C GLY A 159 10.34 -3.63 -12.26
N PRO A 160 11.61 -3.23 -12.35
CA PRO A 160 12.38 -2.85 -11.17
C PRO A 160 11.76 -1.63 -10.48
N TYR A 161 11.54 -1.74 -9.19
CA TYR A 161 11.11 -0.66 -8.32
C TYR A 161 11.84 -0.73 -6.98
N ILE A 162 11.85 0.40 -6.27
CA ILE A 162 12.35 0.50 -4.90
C ILE A 162 11.14 0.72 -3.99
N GLU A 163 11.12 0.03 -2.86
CA GLU A 163 10.06 0.15 -1.87
C GLU A 163 10.60 0.86 -0.63
N TYR A 164 9.86 1.86 -0.16
CA TYR A 164 10.09 2.62 1.05
C TYR A 164 8.94 2.41 2.04
#